data_AF-A0A524J4H0-F1
#
_entry.id   AF-A0A524J4H0-F1
#
_cell.length_a   1.000
_cell.length_b   1.000
_cell.length_c   1.000
_cell.angle_alpha   90.00
_cell.angle_beta   90.00
_cell.angle_gamma   90.00
#
_symmetry.space_group_name_H-M   'P 1'
#
loop_
_entity.id
_entity.type
_entity.pdbx_description
1 polymer ?
#
loop_
_entity_poly.entity_id
_entity_poly.type
_entity_poly.pdbx_seq_one_letter_code
_entity_poly.pdbx_strand_id
1 'polypeptide(L)'
;MTEPRDPATLPRQRSWAEVRWRQFRRAPRPVVRAVAASLTVAVVLAVMYLVYDVALGQGASLPGGDLRTLAITVYVVLVLLIGSVVTYLVVPQPTGSGTVARRSVWSAALGFFAAVPIAYLVMVVAVQIVRPLLG
;
A
#
# COMPACT_ATOMS: atom_id res chain seq x y z
N MET A 1 -28.18 -53.89 -10.17
CA MET A 1 -27.04 -53.29 -10.88
C MET A 1 -26.52 -52.14 -10.04
N THR A 2 -25.45 -52.36 -9.29
CA THR A 2 -24.80 -51.37 -8.42
C THR A 2 -23.43 -51.07 -9.02
N GLU A 3 -23.22 -49.84 -9.49
CA GLU A 3 -21.91 -49.38 -9.96
C GLU A 3 -20.89 -49.41 -8.80
N PRO A 4 -19.68 -49.96 -9.01
CA PRO A 4 -18.60 -49.82 -8.05
C PRO A 4 -18.08 -48.38 -8.08
N ARG A 5 -18.27 -47.64 -6.97
CA ARG A 5 -17.64 -46.32 -6.77
C ARG A 5 -16.15 -46.50 -6.57
N ASP A 6 -15.37 -46.01 -7.52
CA ASP A 6 -13.90 -46.00 -7.50
C ASP A 6 -13.40 -45.14 -6.30
N PRO A 7 -12.62 -45.68 -5.33
CA PRO A 7 -12.21 -44.95 -4.13
C PRO A 7 -11.08 -43.92 -4.36
N ALA A 8 -10.70 -43.63 -5.60
CA ALA A 8 -9.39 -43.04 -5.91
C ALA A 8 -9.34 -41.52 -6.17
N THR A 9 -10.33 -40.71 -5.79
CA THR A 9 -10.20 -39.24 -5.87
C THR A 9 -10.69 -38.53 -4.62
N LEU A 10 -10.04 -38.79 -3.48
CA LEU A 10 -10.09 -37.83 -2.37
C LEU A 10 -9.45 -36.52 -2.85
N PRO A 11 -10.16 -35.38 -2.82
CA PRO A 11 -9.57 -34.10 -3.20
C PRO A 11 -8.39 -33.84 -2.26
N ARG A 12 -7.18 -33.80 -2.83
CA ARG A 12 -5.92 -33.58 -2.10
C ARG A 12 -6.11 -32.38 -1.17
N GLN A 13 -6.17 -32.61 0.14
CA GLN A 13 -6.31 -31.54 1.14
C GLN A 13 -5.09 -30.64 1.02
N ARG A 14 -5.25 -29.52 0.29
CA ARG A 14 -4.17 -28.55 0.12
C ARG A 14 -4.00 -27.77 1.41
N SER A 15 -2.75 -27.55 1.80
CA SER A 15 -2.44 -26.77 2.98
C SER A 15 -2.98 -25.35 2.84
N TRP A 16 -3.49 -24.78 3.93
CA TRP A 16 -4.05 -23.43 3.97
C TRP A 16 -3.09 -22.38 3.40
N ALA A 17 -1.78 -22.53 3.69
CA ALA A 17 -0.73 -21.65 3.19
C ALA A 17 -0.61 -21.68 1.65
N GLU A 18 -0.72 -22.87 1.04
CA GLU A 18 -0.62 -23.02 -0.41
C GLU A 18 -1.84 -22.42 -1.13
N VAL A 19 -3.03 -22.52 -0.53
CA VAL A 19 -4.24 -21.87 -1.02
C VAL A 19 -4.12 -20.34 -0.92
N ARG A 20 -3.67 -19.82 0.24
CA ARG A 20 -3.48 -18.38 0.45
C ARG A 20 -2.44 -17.79 -0.51
N TRP A 21 -1.35 -18.50 -0.71
CA TRP A 21 -0.27 -18.09 -1.61
C TRP A 21 -0.73 -18.00 -3.07
N ARG A 22 -1.50 -18.99 -3.54
CA ARG A 22 -2.09 -18.93 -4.89
C ARG A 22 -3.12 -17.81 -5.02
N GLN A 23 -3.94 -17.58 -3.99
CA GLN A 23 -4.89 -16.46 -3.96
C GLN A 23 -4.18 -15.11 -4.02
N PHE A 24 -3.05 -14.96 -3.31
CA PHE A 24 -2.23 -13.76 -3.38
C PHE A 24 -1.61 -13.56 -4.77
N ARG A 25 -1.03 -14.62 -5.37
CA ARG A 25 -0.47 -14.54 -6.73
C ARG A 25 -1.52 -14.32 -7.83
N ARG A 26 -2.77 -14.75 -7.62
CA ARG A 26 -3.90 -14.53 -8.55
C ARG A 26 -4.82 -13.40 -8.09
N ALA A 27 -4.38 -12.56 -7.16
CA ALA A 27 -5.19 -11.45 -6.67
C ALA A 27 -5.57 -10.52 -7.83
N PRO A 28 -6.76 -9.88 -7.77
CA PRO A 28 -7.18 -8.92 -8.78
C PRO A 28 -6.08 -7.87 -9.00
N ARG A 29 -5.55 -7.85 -10.23
CA ARG A 29 -4.48 -6.93 -10.67
C ARG A 29 -4.68 -5.46 -10.26
N PRO A 30 -5.90 -4.88 -10.20
CA PRO A 30 -6.06 -3.50 -9.76
C PRO A 30 -5.60 -3.23 -8.33
N VAL A 31 -5.86 -4.15 -7.38
CA VAL A 31 -5.50 -3.94 -5.97
C VAL A 31 -3.98 -3.92 -5.80
N VAL A 32 -3.29 -4.87 -6.43
CA VAL A 32 -1.82 -4.95 -6.35
C VAL A 32 -1.16 -3.71 -6.97
N ARG A 33 -1.70 -3.20 -8.08
CA ARG A 33 -1.19 -1.98 -8.72
C ARG A 33 -1.39 -0.75 -7.86
N ALA A 34 -2.55 -0.61 -7.22
CA ALA A 34 -2.84 0.50 -6.32
C ALA A 34 -1.90 0.49 -5.10
N VAL A 35 -1.72 -0.67 -4.47
CA VAL A 35 -0.81 -0.83 -3.31
C VAL A 35 0.64 -0.55 -3.71
N ALA A 36 1.10 -1.10 -4.83
CA ALA A 36 2.46 -0.87 -5.31
C ALA A 36 2.72 0.61 -5.59
N ALA A 37 1.79 1.30 -6.25
CA ALA A 37 1.92 2.72 -6.53
C ALA A 37 1.91 3.58 -5.25
N SER A 38 1.02 3.30 -4.29
CA SER A 38 1.00 3.98 -2.98
C SER A 38 2.30 3.75 -2.21
N LEU A 39 2.83 2.52 -2.23
CA LEU A 39 4.10 2.19 -1.59
C LEU A 39 5.26 2.94 -2.24
N THR A 40 5.33 2.99 -3.58
CA THR A 40 6.37 3.75 -4.30
C THR A 40 6.34 5.22 -3.91
N VAL A 41 5.16 5.84 -3.87
CA VAL A 41 4.99 7.25 -3.47
C VAL A 41 5.46 7.47 -2.04
N ALA A 42 5.04 6.61 -1.11
CA ALA A 42 5.47 6.69 0.29
C ALA A 42 6.98 6.57 0.43
N VAL A 43 7.62 5.63 -0.27
CA VAL A 43 9.08 5.46 -0.24
C VAL A 43 9.80 6.70 -0.76
N VAL A 44 9.36 7.26 -1.90
CA VAL A 44 9.98 8.46 -2.47
C VAL A 44 9.88 9.65 -1.51
N LEU A 45 8.69 9.89 -0.95
CA LEU A 45 8.49 10.98 0.00
C LEU A 45 9.28 10.76 1.30
N ALA A 46 9.42 9.51 1.76
CA ALA A 46 10.18 9.19 2.96
C ALA A 46 11.69 9.39 2.74
N VAL A 47 12.21 9.08 1.56
CA VAL A 47 13.59 9.40 1.19
C VAL A 47 13.82 10.90 1.17
N MET A 48 12.90 11.69 0.60
CA MET A 48 13.01 13.16 0.64
C MET A 48 12.98 13.70 2.06
N TYR A 49 12.10 13.16 2.91
CA TYR A 49 12.06 13.49 4.34
C TYR A 49 13.39 13.14 5.03
N LEU A 50 13.97 11.97 4.76
CA LEU A 50 15.26 11.58 5.32
C LEU A 50 16.39 12.52 4.93
N VAL A 51 16.46 12.92 3.66
CA VAL A 51 17.47 13.89 3.20
C VAL A 51 17.33 15.21 3.95
N TYR A 52 16.10 15.71 4.09
CA TYR A 52 15.80 16.91 4.85
C TYR A 52 16.20 16.78 6.33
N ASP A 53 15.81 15.69 6.96
CA ASP A 53 16.07 15.40 8.36
C ASP A 53 17.59 15.27 8.62
N VAL A 54 18.34 14.67 7.70
CA VAL A 54 19.81 14.50 7.79
C VAL A 54 20.50 15.85 7.63
N ALA A 55 20.12 16.64 6.62
CA ALA A 55 20.69 17.98 6.42
C ALA A 55 20.52 18.87 7.66
N LEU A 56 19.32 18.86 8.28
CA LEU A 56 19.09 19.57 9.53
C LEU A 56 19.94 19.04 10.69
N GLY A 57 20.13 17.71 10.79
CA GLY A 57 20.99 17.10 11.80
C GLY A 57 22.46 17.48 11.65
N GLN A 58 22.91 17.74 10.43
CA GLN A 58 24.26 18.19 10.09
C GLN A 58 24.46 19.72 10.25
N GLY A 59 23.44 20.44 10.73
CA GLY A 59 23.53 21.87 11.02
C GLY A 59 23.07 22.80 9.90
N ALA A 60 22.39 22.29 8.86
CA ALA A 60 21.71 23.16 7.90
C ALA A 60 20.65 24.00 8.64
N SER A 61 20.71 25.33 8.49
CA SER A 61 19.72 26.24 9.04
C SER A 61 18.71 26.62 7.98
N LEU A 62 17.43 26.39 8.27
CA LEU A 62 16.32 26.79 7.41
C LEU A 62 15.59 28.01 8.02
N PRO A 63 15.11 28.93 7.17
CA PRO A 63 14.27 30.03 7.65
C PRO A 63 12.98 29.45 8.23
N GLY A 64 12.76 29.65 9.53
CA GLY A 64 11.57 29.15 10.25
C GLY A 64 11.83 28.15 11.38
N GLY A 65 13.08 27.72 11.63
CA GLY A 65 13.42 26.83 12.74
C GLY A 65 13.21 25.35 12.46
N ASP A 66 12.93 24.55 13.50
CA ASP A 66 12.71 23.09 13.35
C ASP A 66 11.32 22.79 12.76
N LEU A 67 11.28 22.62 11.45
CA LEU A 67 10.07 22.32 10.67
C LEU A 67 9.87 20.80 10.44
N ARG A 68 10.58 19.90 11.16
CA ARG A 68 10.46 18.44 10.97
C ARG A 68 9.03 17.93 11.18
N THR A 69 8.35 18.42 12.21
CA THR A 69 6.94 18.05 12.47
C THR A 69 6.04 18.41 11.28
N LEU A 70 6.20 19.62 10.73
CA LEU A 70 5.46 20.06 9.54
C LEU A 70 5.78 19.15 8.34
N ALA A 71 7.05 18.81 8.13
CA ALA A 71 7.48 17.92 7.06
C ALA A 71 6.85 16.52 7.18
N ILE A 72 6.78 15.96 8.40
CA ILE A 72 6.06 14.70 8.66
C ILE A 72 4.57 14.84 8.36
N THR A 73 3.93 15.93 8.79
CA THR A 73 2.51 16.18 8.50
C THR A 73 2.26 16.25 6.99
N VAL A 74 3.08 17.00 6.26
CA VAL A 74 2.99 17.11 4.79
C VAL A 74 3.21 15.75 4.14
N TYR A 75 4.18 14.97 4.59
CA TYR A 75 4.39 13.60 4.14
C TYR A 75 3.13 12.76 4.28
N VAL A 76 2.53 12.73 5.49
CA VAL A 76 1.33 11.92 5.75
C VAL A 76 0.18 12.37 4.86
N VAL A 77 -0.08 13.68 4.78
CA VAL A 77 -1.14 14.24 3.95
C VAL A 77 -0.95 13.87 2.47
N LEU A 78 0.26 14.01 1.93
CA LEU A 78 0.55 13.66 0.53
C LEU A 78 0.37 12.16 0.28
N VAL A 79 0.85 11.29 1.16
CA VAL A 79 0.68 9.84 0.99
C VAL A 79 -0.79 9.45 1.02
N LEU A 80 -1.60 10.04 1.91
CA LEU A 80 -3.04 9.79 1.97
C LEU A 80 -3.74 10.28 0.70
N LEU A 81 -3.47 11.53 0.28
CA LEU A 81 -4.09 12.11 -0.92
C LEU A 81 -3.73 11.31 -2.17
N ILE A 82 -2.44 11.04 -2.38
CA ILE A 82 -1.95 10.32 -3.56
C ILE A 82 -2.45 8.87 -3.52
N GLY A 83 -2.38 8.19 -2.37
CA GLY A 83 -2.89 6.82 -2.22
C GLY A 83 -4.39 6.71 -2.48
N SER A 84 -5.18 7.69 -2.04
CA SER A 84 -6.61 7.79 -2.36
C SER A 84 -6.85 8.03 -3.86
N VAL A 85 -6.14 8.98 -4.47
CA VAL A 85 -6.29 9.31 -5.90
C VAL A 85 -5.88 8.16 -6.79
N VAL A 86 -4.71 7.56 -6.54
CA VAL A 86 -4.21 6.42 -7.30
C VAL A 86 -5.16 5.23 -7.20
N THR A 87 -5.68 4.92 -6.02
CA THR A 87 -6.63 3.81 -5.86
C THR A 87 -7.96 4.10 -6.55
N TYR A 88 -8.46 5.33 -6.49
CA TYR A 88 -9.64 5.76 -7.24
C TYR A 88 -9.46 5.56 -8.76
N LEU A 89 -8.26 5.84 -9.28
CA LEU A 89 -7.95 5.71 -10.71
C LEU A 89 -7.65 4.27 -11.14
N VAL A 90 -7.03 3.45 -10.27
CA VAL A 90 -6.52 2.12 -10.61
C VAL A 90 -7.53 1.00 -10.32
N VAL A 91 -8.50 1.20 -9.43
CA VAL A 91 -9.50 0.18 -9.08
C VAL A 91 -10.82 0.42 -9.86
N PRO A 92 -11.01 -0.20 -11.04
CA PRO A 92 -12.33 -0.33 -11.62
C PRO A 92 -13.19 -1.23 -10.73
N GLN A 93 -14.37 -0.75 -10.33
CA GLN A 93 -15.33 -1.60 -9.62
C GLN A 93 -15.86 -2.71 -10.52
N PRO A 94 -16.20 -3.89 -9.95
CA PRO A 94 -16.83 -4.95 -10.71
C PRO A 94 -18.15 -4.43 -11.26
N THR A 95 -18.24 -4.35 -12.59
CA THR A 95 -19.53 -4.30 -13.27
C THR A 95 -20.28 -5.58 -12.86
N GLY A 96 -21.32 -5.43 -12.03
CA GLY A 96 -22.46 -6.34 -12.11
C GLY A 96 -23.02 -6.32 -13.53
N SER A 97 -24.07 -7.10 -13.81
CA SER A 97 -24.66 -7.33 -15.16
C SER A 97 -25.07 -6.09 -15.99
N GLY A 98 -24.76 -4.86 -15.56
CA GLY A 98 -24.91 -3.62 -16.31
C GLY A 98 -23.64 -3.21 -17.08
N THR A 99 -23.85 -2.74 -18.30
CA THR A 99 -22.86 -2.31 -19.29
C THR A 99 -22.16 -0.97 -19.00
N VAL A 100 -22.37 -0.34 -17.83
CA VAL A 100 -21.85 1.01 -17.53
C VAL A 100 -21.07 1.02 -16.20
N ALA A 101 -19.78 1.33 -16.28
CA ALA A 101 -18.91 1.49 -15.11
C ALA A 101 -19.22 2.80 -14.36
N ARG A 102 -19.91 2.72 -13.21
CA ARG A 102 -20.08 3.87 -12.30
C ARG A 102 -18.86 4.00 -11.39
N ARG A 103 -18.16 5.14 -11.48
CA ARG A 103 -17.12 5.54 -10.52
C ARG A 103 -17.79 5.91 -9.20
N SER A 104 -17.64 5.11 -8.15
CA SER A 104 -18.16 5.45 -6.81
C SER A 104 -17.04 5.83 -5.84
N VAL A 105 -17.36 6.77 -4.95
CA VAL A 105 -16.50 7.35 -3.89
C VAL A 105 -15.88 6.26 -2.99
N TRP A 106 -16.48 5.07 -2.93
CA TRP A 106 -15.99 3.91 -2.17
C TRP A 106 -14.59 3.42 -2.57
N SER A 107 -14.21 3.58 -3.84
CA SER A 107 -12.85 3.24 -4.31
C SER A 107 -11.77 4.14 -3.72
N ALA A 108 -12.07 5.43 -3.53
CA ALA A 108 -11.16 6.39 -2.90
C ALA A 108 -11.00 6.09 -1.39
N ALA A 109 -12.08 5.66 -0.73
CA ALA A 109 -12.05 5.27 0.68
C ALA A 109 -11.15 4.04 0.93
N LEU A 110 -11.20 3.04 0.06
CA LEU A 110 -10.29 1.89 0.14
C LEU A 110 -8.82 2.30 -0.01
N GLY A 111 -8.53 3.22 -0.93
CA GLY A 111 -7.19 3.78 -1.09
C GLY A 111 -6.70 4.53 0.13
N PHE A 112 -7.60 5.31 0.74
CA PHE A 112 -7.32 6.03 1.97
C PHE A 112 -6.95 5.06 3.10
N PHE A 113 -7.79 4.04 3.34
CA PHE A 113 -7.55 3.05 4.41
C PHE A 113 -6.29 2.23 4.17
N ALA A 114 -5.92 1.93 2.92
CA ALA A 114 -4.68 1.26 2.60
C ALA A 114 -3.45 2.18 2.80
N ALA A 115 -3.58 3.47 2.52
CA ALA A 115 -2.48 4.42 2.62
C ALA A 115 -2.06 4.70 4.07
N VAL A 116 -2.98 4.68 5.04
CA VAL A 116 -2.70 4.91 6.47
C VAL A 116 -1.60 3.98 7.02
N PRO A 117 -1.74 2.64 6.99
CA PRO A 117 -0.72 1.74 7.52
C PRO A 117 0.58 1.78 6.71
N ILE A 118 0.50 2.01 5.39
CA ILE A 118 1.70 2.15 4.54
C ILE A 118 2.50 3.38 4.97
N ALA A 119 1.84 4.53 5.12
CA ALA A 119 2.50 5.77 5.53
C ALA A 119 3.22 5.60 6.87
N TYR A 120 2.55 4.97 7.84
CA TYR A 120 3.12 4.66 9.15
C TYR A 120 4.34 3.74 9.05
N LEU A 121 4.19 2.57 8.43
CA LEU A 121 5.27 1.57 8.38
C LEU A 121 6.50 2.10 7.65
N VAL A 122 6.30 2.81 6.54
CA VAL A 122 7.42 3.40 5.78
C VAL A 122 8.13 4.46 6.61
N MET A 123 7.38 5.33 7.31
CA MET A 123 7.97 6.36 8.17
C MET A 123 8.71 5.73 9.36
N VAL A 124 8.15 4.70 9.98
CA VAL A 124 8.81 3.94 11.05
C VAL A 124 10.13 3.35 10.56
N VAL A 125 10.13 2.68 9.41
CA VAL A 125 11.37 2.13 8.83
C VAL A 125 12.37 3.25 8.52
N ALA A 126 11.92 4.35 7.92
CA ALA A 126 12.78 5.47 7.60
C ALA A 126 13.44 6.06 8.87
N VAL A 127 12.66 6.40 9.89
CA VAL A 127 13.15 7.11 11.07
C VAL A 127 13.83 6.19 12.08
N GLN A 128 13.31 4.98 12.29
CA GLN A 128 13.80 4.10 13.35
C GLN A 128 14.88 3.14 12.86
N ILE A 129 14.90 2.80 11.56
CA ILE A 129 15.85 1.84 11.01
C ILE A 129 16.88 2.55 10.13
N VAL A 130 16.44 3.36 9.15
CA VAL A 130 17.34 3.95 8.17
C VAL A 130 18.11 5.14 8.76
N ARG A 131 17.42 6.07 9.43
CA ARG A 131 18.07 7.28 9.95
C ARG A 131 19.23 6.98 10.91
N PRO A 132 19.13 6.07 11.90
CA PRO A 132 20.27 5.75 12.76
C PRO A 132 21.49 5.20 12.03
N LEU A 133 21.30 4.58 10.87
CA LEU A 133 22.39 4.08 10.03
C LEU A 133 23.09 5.19 9.23
N LEU A 134 22.43 6.34 9.07
CA LEU A 134 22.96 7.50 8.33
C LEU A 134 23.66 8.53 9.23
N GLY A 135 23.62 8.33 10.55
CA GLY A 135 24.13 9.28 11.56
C GLY A 135 23.22 10.50 11.74
#